data_AF-A0A950C8U1-F1
#
_entry.id   AF-A0A950C8U1-F1
#
_cell.length_a   1.000
_cell.length_b   1.000
_cell.length_c   1.000
_cell.angle_alpha   90.00
_cell.angle_beta   90.00
_cell.angle_gamma   90.00
#
_symmetry.space_group_name_H-M   'P 1'
#
loop_
_entity.id
_entity.type
_entity.pdbx_description
1 polymer ?
#
loop_
_entity_poly.entity_id
_entity_poly.type
_entity_poly.pdbx_seq_one_letter_code
_entity_poly.pdbx_strand_id
1 'polypeptide(L)'
;MNATVRKLAPTEVELDIEVSPSDFAVAQDRAYRKLAGRYKFPGFRTGHVPRKIFEQHVGKESIESQALEDLVPEVYAKALKEHQLEPVD
;
A
#
# COMPACT_ATOMS: atom_id res chain seq x y z
N MET A 1 3.71 -5.90 -12.62
CA MET A 1 2.85 -6.86 -11.92
C MET A 1 3.06 -8.21 -12.57
N ASN A 2 3.79 -9.09 -11.90
CA ASN A 2 3.78 -10.52 -12.20
C ASN A 2 3.07 -11.18 -11.01
N ALA A 3 1.97 -11.87 -11.28
CA ALA A 3 1.26 -12.64 -10.27
C ALA A 3 1.48 -14.12 -10.58
N THR A 4 2.16 -14.83 -9.69
CA THR A 4 2.40 -16.27 -9.81
C THR A 4 1.49 -16.99 -8.84
N VAL A 5 0.61 -17.84 -9.37
CA VAL A 5 -0.36 -18.60 -8.57
C VAL A 5 0.14 -20.02 -8.38
N ARG A 6 0.32 -20.44 -7.13
CA ARG A 6 0.64 -21.82 -6.77
C ARG A 6 -0.56 -22.43 -6.05
N LYS A 7 -1.20 -23.41 -6.68
CA LYS A 7 -2.28 -24.19 -6.06
C LYS A 7 -1.66 -25.28 -5.18
N LEU A 8 -1.80 -25.17 -3.86
CA LEU A 8 -1.23 -26.10 -2.88
C LEU A 8 -2.24 -27.17 -2.47
N ALA A 9 -3.54 -26.83 -2.40
CA ALA A 9 -4.61 -27.72 -1.97
C ALA A 9 -5.90 -27.47 -2.80
N PRO A 10 -6.95 -28.32 -2.72
CA PRO A 10 -8.20 -28.09 -3.47
C PRO A 10 -8.92 -26.78 -3.13
N THR A 11 -8.63 -26.19 -1.96
CA THR A 11 -9.20 -24.92 -1.47
C THR A 11 -8.14 -23.87 -1.10
N GLU A 12 -6.86 -24.15 -1.30
CA GLU A 12 -5.77 -23.27 -0.86
C GLU A 12 -4.87 -22.87 -2.02
N VAL A 13 -4.74 -21.56 -2.20
CA VAL A 13 -4.01 -20.94 -3.30
C VAL A 13 -3.02 -19.95 -2.69
N GLU A 14 -1.74 -20.17 -2.93
CA GLU A 14 -0.69 -19.20 -2.66
C GLU A 14 -0.54 -18.28 -3.88
N LEU A 15 -0.50 -16.98 -3.60
CA LEU A 15 -0.50 -15.94 -4.62
C LEU A 15 0.69 -15.03 -4.37
N ASP A 16 1.75 -15.24 -5.14
CA ASP A 16 2.93 -14.40 -5.13
C ASP A 16 2.69 -13.21 -6.04
N ILE A 17 2.61 -12.00 -5.47
CA ILE A 17 2.36 -10.77 -6.24
C ILE A 17 3.60 -9.90 -6.20
N GLU A 18 4.27 -9.79 -7.34
CA GLU A 18 5.36 -8.82 -7.52
C GLU A 18 4.80 -7.47 -7.94
N VAL A 19 4.89 -6.50 -7.02
CA VAL A 19 4.54 -5.11 -7.29
C VAL A 19 5.76 -4.35 -7.79
N SER A 20 5.60 -3.60 -8.89
CA SER A 20 6.67 -2.78 -9.44
C SER A 20 7.02 -1.61 -8.51
N PRO A 21 8.28 -1.18 -8.42
CA PRO A 21 8.69 -0.06 -7.56
C PRO A 21 8.00 1.27 -7.93
N SER A 22 7.56 1.42 -9.19
CA SER A 22 6.77 2.56 -9.66
C SER A 22 5.39 2.63 -9.02
N ASP A 23 4.70 1.49 -8.86
CA ASP A 23 3.39 1.43 -8.22
C ASP A 23 3.51 1.69 -6.71
N PHE A 24 4.59 1.19 -6.10
CA PHE A 24 4.91 1.46 -4.71
C PHE A 24 5.16 2.94 -4.45
N ALA A 25 5.88 3.64 -5.33
CA ALA A 25 6.11 5.08 -5.22
C ALA A 25 4.79 5.88 -5.27
N VAL A 26 3.85 5.50 -6.15
CA VAL A 26 2.51 6.12 -6.22
C VAL A 26 1.72 5.87 -4.93
N ALA A 27 1.80 4.65 -4.37
CA ALA A 27 1.18 4.30 -3.10
C ALA A 27 1.77 5.11 -1.93
N GLN A 28 3.10 5.24 -1.86
CA GLN A 28 3.77 6.11 -0.88
C GLN A 28 3.31 7.56 -0.99
N ASP A 29 3.20 8.10 -2.21
CA ASP A 29 2.76 9.48 -2.41
C ASP A 29 1.30 9.70 -1.95
N ARG A 30 0.45 8.69 -2.16
CA ARG A 30 -0.94 8.71 -1.69
C ARG A 30 -1.01 8.61 -0.16
N ALA A 31 -0.23 7.71 0.43
CA ALA A 31 -0.13 7.54 1.88
C ALA A 31 0.38 8.83 2.54
N TYR A 32 1.40 9.46 1.95
CA TYR A 32 1.92 10.75 2.40
C TYR A 32 0.83 11.83 2.46
N ARG A 33 0.06 12.00 1.37
CA ARG A 33 -1.02 13.00 1.34
C ARG A 33 -2.11 12.72 2.37
N LYS A 34 -2.51 11.45 2.54
CA LYS A 34 -3.48 11.05 3.56
C LYS A 34 -2.99 11.36 4.98
N LEU A 35 -1.76 10.97 5.29
CA LEU A 35 -1.20 11.18 6.62
C LEU A 35 -0.94 12.65 6.92
N ALA A 36 -0.43 13.41 5.94
CA ALA A 36 -0.25 14.86 6.07
C ALA A 36 -1.58 15.62 6.26
N GLY A 37 -2.70 15.06 5.77
CA GLY A 37 -4.04 15.58 6.00
C GLY A 37 -4.63 15.21 7.37
N ARG A 38 -4.27 14.05 7.93
CA ARG A 38 -4.74 13.61 9.26
C ARG A 38 -3.93 14.21 10.41
N TYR A 39 -2.61 14.31 10.25
CA TYR A 39 -1.72 14.80 11.30
C TYR A 39 -1.67 16.32 11.32
N LYS A 40 -1.87 16.90 12.51
CA LYS A 40 -1.66 18.33 12.76
C LYS A 40 -0.20 18.54 13.14
N PHE A 41 0.58 19.09 12.22
CA PHE A 41 1.97 19.44 12.48
C PHE A 41 2.07 20.88 13.01
N PRO A 42 2.71 21.11 14.18
CA PRO A 42 2.92 22.47 14.68
C PRO A 42 3.82 23.24 13.70
N GLY A 43 3.38 24.45 13.33
CA GLY A 43 4.11 25.33 12.40
C GLY A 43 3.79 25.15 10.91
N PHE A 44 3.01 24.12 10.53
CA PHE A 44 2.59 23.90 9.14
C PHE A 44 1.08 23.86 9.01
N ARG A 45 0.55 24.43 7.94
CA ARG A 45 -0.87 24.27 7.59
C ARG A 45 -1.14 22.81 7.23
N THR A 46 -2.26 22.26 7.70
CA THR A 46 -2.69 20.88 7.44
C THR A 46 -2.53 20.50 5.97
N GLY A 47 -1.89 19.36 5.70
CA GLY A 47 -1.61 18.87 4.34
C GLY A 47 -0.40 19.49 3.64
N HIS A 48 0.15 20.61 4.13
CA HIS A 48 1.27 21.33 3.51
C HIS A 48 2.55 21.22 4.34
N VAL A 49 2.87 20.01 4.79
CA VAL A 49 4.16 19.70 5.43
C VAL A 49 5.17 19.35 4.33
N PRO A 50 6.44 19.79 4.42
CA PRO A 50 7.51 19.28 3.57
C PRO A 50 7.89 17.84 3.92
N ARG A 51 8.16 17.01 2.90
CA ARG A 51 8.47 15.56 3.09
C ARG A 51 9.55 15.31 4.14
N LYS A 52 10.63 16.10 4.14
CA LYS A 52 11.74 15.96 5.10
C LYS A 52 11.31 16.08 6.56
N ILE A 53 10.40 17.02 6.87
CA ILE A 53 9.92 17.24 8.24
C ILE A 53 8.95 16.13 8.64
N PHE A 54 8.11 15.73 7.71
CA PHE A 54 7.17 14.64 7.93
C PHE A 54 7.90 13.31 8.21
N GLU A 55 8.92 12.98 7.41
CA GLU A 55 9.78 11.80 7.60
C GLU A 55 10.51 11.80 8.94
N GLN A 56 10.94 12.97 9.42
CA GLN A 56 11.61 13.11 10.72
C GLN A 56 10.67 12.90 11.92
N HIS A 57 9.39 13.24 11.79
CA HIS A 57 8.44 13.22 12.91
C HIS A 57 7.63 11.93 12.98
N VAL A 58 7.16 11.45 11.82
CA VAL A 58 6.31 10.25 11.71
C VAL A 58 7.13 9.00 11.43
N GLY A 59 8.37 9.17 10.96
CA GLY A 59 9.25 8.06 10.58
C GLY A 59 8.89 7.50 9.21
N LYS A 60 9.91 7.03 8.47
CA LYS A 60 9.70 6.38 7.18
C LYS A 60 8.84 5.11 7.29
N GLU A 61 8.99 4.36 8.39
CA GLU A 61 8.23 3.13 8.65
C GLU A 61 6.71 3.35 8.69
N SER A 62 6.23 4.47 9.22
CA SER A 62 4.79 4.75 9.26
C SER A 62 4.24 5.06 7.86
N ILE A 63 5.02 5.72 6.99
CA ILE A 63 4.64 5.97 5.61
C ILE A 63 4.59 4.64 4.84
N GLU A 64 5.61 3.80 5.02
CA GLU A 64 5.70 2.49 4.39
C GLU A 64 4.58 1.56 4.85
N SER A 65 4.30 1.53 6.16
CA SER A 65 3.18 0.75 6.72
C SER A 65 1.85 1.21 6.15
N GLN A 66 1.60 2.52 6.10
CA GLN A 66 0.34 3.05 5.54
C GLN A 66 0.24 2.82 4.03
N ALA A 67 1.36 2.89 3.31
CA ALA A 67 1.42 2.58 1.88
C ALA A 67 1.14 1.09 1.62
N LEU A 68 1.69 0.19 2.44
CA LEU A 68 1.39 -1.24 2.39
C LEU A 68 -0.09 -1.50 2.69
N GLU A 69 -0.63 -0.89 3.73
CA GLU A 69 -2.02 -1.06 4.15
C GLU A 69 -3.01 -0.60 3.07
N ASP A 70 -2.67 0.44 2.31
CA ASP A 70 -3.46 0.89 1.15
C ASP A 70 -3.22 0.01 -0.10
N LEU A 71 -2.00 -0.48 -0.32
CA LEU A 71 -1.61 -1.19 -1.54
C LEU A 71 -2.02 -2.66 -1.51
N VAL A 72 -1.88 -3.34 -0.38
CA VAL A 72 -2.24 -4.76 -0.20
C VAL A 72 -3.67 -5.06 -0.66
N PRO A 73 -4.72 -4.35 -0.22
CA PRO A 73 -6.08 -4.62 -0.67
C PRO A 73 -6.29 -4.31 -2.16
N GLU A 74 -5.67 -3.26 -2.71
CA GLU A 74 -5.74 -2.96 -4.15
C GLU A 74 -5.11 -4.07 -5.00
N VAL A 75 -3.95 -4.56 -4.58
CA VAL A 75 -3.17 -5.59 -5.29
C VAL A 75 -3.83 -6.96 -5.15
N TYR A 76 -4.33 -7.29 -3.95
CA TYR A 76 -5.11 -8.50 -3.70
C TYR A 76 -6.38 -8.53 -4.56
N ALA A 77 -7.16 -7.44 -4.58
CA ALA A 77 -8.37 -7.36 -5.40
C ALA A 77 -8.07 -7.45 -6.90
N LYS A 78 -6.95 -6.88 -7.37
CA LYS A 78 -6.51 -7.02 -8.76
C LYS A 78 -6.15 -8.47 -9.11
N ALA A 79 -5.36 -9.12 -8.26
CA ALA A 79 -4.93 -10.49 -8.52
C ALA A 79 -6.09 -11.50 -8.43
N LEU A 80 -7.06 -11.29 -7.52
CA LEU A 80 -8.32 -12.05 -7.53
C LEU A 80 -9.08 -11.91 -8.84
N LYS A 81 -9.18 -10.68 -9.39
CA LYS A 81 -9.82 -10.43 -10.69
C LYS A 81 -9.07 -11.06 -11.85
N GLU A 82 -7.74 -10.96 -11.87
CA GLU A 82 -6.92 -11.55 -12.93
C GLU A 82 -7.01 -13.07 -12.95
N HIS A 83 -7.12 -13.70 -11.77
CA HIS A 83 -7.21 -15.16 -11.65
C HIS A 83 -8.64 -15.70 -11.52
N GLN A 84 -9.65 -14.82 -11.56
CA GLN A 84 -11.08 -15.17 -11.38
C GLN A 84 -11.31 -16.09 -10.17
N LEU A 85 -10.61 -15.81 -9.08
CA LEU A 85 -10.73 -16.56 -7.84
C LEU A 85 -11.80 -15.91 -6.97
N GLU A 86 -12.79 -16.69 -6.57
CA GLU A 86 -13.77 -16.30 -5.55
C GLU A 86 -13.21 -16.73 -4.19
N PRO A 87 -12.79 -15.78 -3.32
CA PRO A 87 -12.40 -16.13 -1.97
C PRO A 87 -13.62 -16.68 -1.22
N VAL A 88 -13.40 -17.72 -0.42
CA VAL A 88 -14.43 -18.27 0.47
C VAL A 88 -14.61 -17.28 1.62
N ASP A 89 -15.84 -16.81 1.82
CA ASP A 89 -16.25 -15.83 2.85
C ASP A 89 -16.08 -16.37 4.28
#